data_AF-A0A2S7QAU9-F1
#
_entry.id   AF-A0A2S7QAU9-F1
#
_cell.length_a   1.000
_cell.length_b   1.000
_cell.length_c   1.000
_cell.angle_alpha   90.00
_cell.angle_beta   90.00
_cell.angle_gamma   90.00
#
_symmetry.space_group_name_H-M   'P 1'
#
loop_
_entity.id
_entity.type
_entity.pdbx_description
1 polymer ?
#
loop_
_entity_poly.entity_id
_entity_poly.type
_entity_poly.pdbx_seq_one_letter_code
_entity_poly.pdbx_strand_id
1 'polypeptide(L)'
;MNPTTQDCRCYLREIPVFTMGPIVSNAEGKLGRSSSKRTGLDQSSRRPPPPENDLRDALYYICQRLKKPHHTITPAIETLLIDVSLEFVGNRAGADTKAADPDLPEVDKLKVLENEYENDFTILFFLWRGPIVRSTHSAVPANRIVLAGNSAGANLCLALTKFLLEYEKNPLKQKLLFHGREVALLLPAGLTMCSGWADTCDVIPSWRDPNADDILGILQPALLQGYPTDKIWPSNPPREHSYCSAVMLDHELVCPAAVRDWTGAPPMWFALGSRERGIDGNRVVASQAARYGVNVQWVEYENMPHEFMVILGALPQSKHYFEKWSNVCKEFVEMTAQNLTKFAAEKTGKSQALRFKMPNCVEVENLGDITDISPLSFEEVRRRMQKANSERPVWIGGSESSKYKAMI
;
A
#
# COMPACT_ATOMS: atom_id res chain seq x y z
N MET A 1 9.90 -45.30 -17.48
CA MET A 1 8.57 -44.75 -17.82
C MET A 1 8.23 -43.70 -16.78
N ASN A 2 8.09 -42.44 -17.21
CA ASN A 2 7.44 -41.33 -16.52
C ASN A 2 6.06 -41.13 -17.20
N PRO A 3 5.17 -40.23 -16.75
CA PRO A 3 4.72 -39.86 -15.39
C PRO A 3 3.18 -39.59 -15.34
N THR A 4 2.58 -39.29 -14.17
CA THR A 4 1.51 -38.28 -14.04
C THR A 4 1.30 -37.87 -12.57
N THR A 5 2.00 -36.81 -12.15
CA THR A 5 1.64 -36.00 -10.97
C THR A 5 1.26 -34.64 -11.52
N GLN A 6 -0.04 -34.44 -11.69
CA GLN A 6 -0.61 -33.21 -12.23
C GLN A 6 -1.53 -32.65 -11.16
N ASP A 7 -0.96 -31.84 -10.26
CA ASP A 7 -1.74 -31.05 -9.32
C ASP A 7 -1.18 -29.62 -9.23
N CYS A 8 -2.06 -28.70 -9.66
CA CYS A 8 -2.17 -27.30 -9.25
C CYS A 8 -0.94 -26.39 -9.37
N ARG A 9 -0.34 -26.35 -10.56
CA ARG A 9 0.19 -25.09 -11.12
C ARG A 9 -0.91 -24.46 -11.95
N CYS A 10 -1.58 -23.41 -11.46
CA CYS A 10 -2.17 -22.33 -12.26
C CYS A 10 -2.84 -21.27 -11.37
N TYR A 11 -2.77 -20.04 -11.85
CA TYR A 11 -3.45 -18.81 -11.43
C TYR A 11 -2.66 -17.80 -10.57
N LEU A 12 -2.72 -16.55 -11.07
CA LEU A 12 -2.08 -15.30 -10.65
C LEU A 12 -0.66 -15.06 -11.21
N ARG A 13 -0.63 -14.87 -12.54
CA ARG A 13 0.46 -14.19 -13.24
C ARG A 13 0.23 -12.67 -13.19
N GLU A 14 1.33 -11.91 -13.09
CA GLU A 14 1.51 -10.48 -13.46
C GLU A 14 0.94 -9.37 -12.55
N ILE A 15 1.80 -8.54 -11.93
CA ILE A 15 1.58 -7.13 -11.51
C ILE A 15 3.00 -6.53 -11.30
N PRO A 16 3.34 -5.38 -11.94
CA PRO A 16 4.69 -4.81 -12.00
C PRO A 16 5.07 -3.94 -10.77
N VAL A 17 6.38 -3.76 -10.57
CA VAL A 17 6.97 -2.60 -9.88
C VAL A 17 7.14 -1.46 -10.90
N PHE A 18 6.87 -0.21 -10.53
CA PHE A 18 7.08 0.91 -11.46
C PHE A 18 8.32 1.69 -11.07
N THR A 19 9.33 1.68 -11.94
CA THR A 19 10.37 2.71 -11.96
C THR A 19 10.09 3.65 -13.14
N MET A 20 9.81 4.92 -12.84
CA MET A 20 9.39 5.93 -13.82
C MET A 20 10.59 6.40 -14.67
N GLY A 21 10.54 6.13 -15.97
CA GLY A 21 11.35 6.83 -16.98
C GLY A 21 10.65 8.12 -17.47
N PRO A 22 11.34 9.00 -18.22
CA PRO A 22 10.74 10.20 -18.78
C PRO A 22 9.59 9.85 -19.75
N ILE A 23 8.43 10.46 -19.54
CA ILE A 23 7.25 10.31 -20.41
C ILE A 23 7.51 11.12 -21.69
N VAL A 24 7.84 10.46 -22.79
CA VAL A 24 7.76 11.07 -24.13
C VAL A 24 6.36 10.84 -24.65
N SER A 25 5.58 11.92 -24.73
CA SER A 25 4.27 11.93 -25.38
C SER A 25 4.42 11.52 -26.85
N ASN A 26 3.71 10.49 -27.29
CA ASN A 26 3.28 10.42 -28.67
C ASN A 26 1.85 9.87 -28.75
N ALA A 27 1.05 10.64 -29.47
CA ALA A 27 -0.36 10.42 -29.72
C ALA A 27 -0.58 9.27 -30.73
N GLU A 28 -1.85 8.85 -30.78
CA GLU A 28 -2.52 8.03 -31.79
C GLU A 28 -2.44 6.49 -31.66
N GLY A 29 -3.63 5.86 -31.57
CA GLY A 29 -3.84 4.51 -32.10
C GLY A 29 -4.51 3.46 -31.20
N LYS A 30 -5.85 3.39 -31.28
CA LYS A 30 -6.73 2.20 -31.16
C LYS A 30 -6.69 1.33 -29.88
N LEU A 31 -7.79 1.41 -29.13
CA LEU A 31 -8.19 0.51 -28.05
C LEU A 31 -8.29 -0.97 -28.48
N GLY A 32 -7.70 -1.84 -27.67
CA GLY A 32 -8.07 -3.25 -27.56
C GLY A 32 -7.64 -3.75 -26.19
N ARG A 33 -8.53 -4.47 -25.48
CA ARG A 33 -8.32 -5.12 -24.17
C ARG A 33 -6.83 -5.39 -23.89
N SER A 34 -6.19 -4.55 -23.08
CA SER A 34 -4.80 -4.73 -22.69
C SER A 34 -4.72 -4.86 -21.18
N SER A 35 -4.63 -6.11 -20.72
CA SER A 35 -3.61 -6.44 -19.71
C SER A 35 -2.34 -5.67 -20.09
N SER A 36 -1.72 -4.95 -19.17
CA SER A 36 -0.43 -4.28 -19.40
C SER A 36 0.51 -5.19 -20.19
N LYS A 37 0.62 -4.98 -21.51
CA LYS A 37 1.42 -5.83 -22.40
C LYS A 37 2.86 -5.36 -22.25
N ARG A 38 3.63 -6.19 -21.55
CA ARG A 38 4.97 -5.96 -21.01
C ARG A 38 5.96 -5.52 -22.10
N THR A 39 6.46 -4.29 -21.97
CA THR A 39 7.77 -3.88 -22.52
C THR A 39 8.88 -4.01 -21.48
N GLY A 40 8.57 -4.46 -20.26
CA GLY A 40 9.46 -4.37 -19.11
C GLY A 40 10.39 -5.56 -18.93
N LEU A 41 11.55 -5.28 -18.33
CA LEU A 41 12.48 -6.28 -17.84
C LEU A 41 12.14 -6.58 -16.38
N ASP A 42 12.02 -7.85 -16.03
CA ASP A 42 11.76 -8.32 -14.66
C ASP A 42 13.03 -8.96 -14.10
N GLN A 43 13.50 -8.48 -12.95
CA GLN A 43 14.47 -9.17 -12.10
C GLN A 43 13.84 -9.51 -10.75
N SER A 44 13.76 -10.79 -10.41
CA SER A 44 13.23 -11.22 -9.10
C SER A 44 14.34 -11.52 -8.06
N SER A 45 13.99 -11.89 -6.81
CA SER A 45 14.58 -11.41 -5.52
C SER A 45 14.64 -12.20 -4.17
N ARG A 46 14.73 -13.53 -4.02
CA ARG A 46 14.67 -14.30 -2.75
C ARG A 46 15.86 -14.05 -1.81
N ARG A 47 15.59 -13.46 -0.65
CA ARG A 47 16.51 -13.34 0.49
C ARG A 47 16.04 -14.34 1.56
N PRO A 48 16.93 -15.23 2.08
CA PRO A 48 16.58 -16.05 3.24
C PRO A 48 16.28 -15.14 4.44
N PRO A 49 15.53 -15.59 5.45
CA PRO A 49 15.36 -14.83 6.67
C PRO A 49 16.72 -14.56 7.32
N PRO A 50 16.90 -13.42 8.00
CA PRO A 50 18.07 -13.21 8.84
C PRO A 50 18.12 -14.31 9.92
N PRO A 51 19.31 -14.82 10.27
CA PRO A 51 19.44 -15.75 11.39
C PRO A 51 19.10 -15.09 12.74
N GLU A 52 19.15 -13.76 12.79
CA GLU A 52 18.80 -12.95 13.96
C GLU A 52 17.28 -12.72 14.07
N ASN A 53 16.80 -12.59 15.30
CA ASN A 53 15.39 -12.30 15.58
C ASN A 53 15.09 -10.81 15.78
N ASP A 54 16.11 -9.94 15.69
CA ASP A 54 16.03 -8.53 16.07
C ASP A 54 14.86 -7.78 15.39
N LEU A 55 14.58 -8.04 14.10
CA LEU A 55 13.42 -7.45 13.39
C LEU A 55 12.09 -7.89 13.98
N ARG A 56 11.97 -9.19 14.29
CA ARG A 56 10.77 -9.75 14.90
C ARG A 56 10.59 -9.19 16.30
N ASP A 57 11.66 -9.17 17.09
CA ASP A 57 11.61 -8.71 18.47
C ASP A 57 11.29 -7.20 18.54
N ALA A 58 11.81 -6.40 17.61
CA ALA A 58 11.45 -5.00 17.43
C ALA A 58 9.96 -4.81 17.08
N LEU A 59 9.44 -5.59 16.14
CA LEU A 59 8.01 -5.58 15.77
C LEU A 59 7.14 -5.92 16.97
N TYR A 60 7.45 -7.00 17.68
CA TYR A 60 6.69 -7.44 18.83
C TYR A 60 6.77 -6.46 20.00
N TYR A 61 7.92 -5.85 20.24
CA TYR A 61 8.05 -4.77 21.23
C TYR A 61 7.07 -3.62 20.91
N ILE A 62 7.03 -3.18 19.65
CA ILE A 62 6.16 -2.07 19.23
C ILE A 62 4.69 -2.47 19.30
N CYS A 63 4.33 -3.68 18.86
CA CYS A 63 2.98 -4.21 19.00
C CYS A 63 2.54 -4.19 20.48
N GLN A 64 3.39 -4.66 21.40
CA GLN A 64 3.05 -4.66 22.82
C GLN A 64 2.95 -3.26 23.42
N ARG A 65 3.76 -2.30 22.95
CA ARG A 65 3.72 -0.92 23.42
C ARG A 65 2.47 -0.16 22.93
N LEU A 66 1.99 -0.45 21.72
CA LEU A 66 0.78 0.15 21.14
C LEU A 66 -0.51 -0.57 21.56
N LYS A 67 -0.37 -1.74 22.19
CA LYS A 67 -1.46 -2.60 22.64
C LYS A 67 -2.47 -1.87 23.54
N LYS A 68 -3.76 -2.14 23.32
CA LYS A 68 -4.86 -1.82 24.24
C LYS A 68 -5.27 -3.03 25.10
N PRO A 69 -5.95 -2.85 26.23
CA PRO A 69 -6.29 -3.98 27.12
C PRO A 69 -7.02 -5.14 26.44
N HIS A 70 -7.87 -4.88 25.45
CA HIS A 70 -8.64 -5.88 24.72
C HIS A 70 -7.87 -6.57 23.58
N HIS A 71 -6.69 -6.07 23.21
CA HIS A 71 -5.88 -6.66 22.15
C HIS A 71 -5.25 -7.98 22.59
N THR A 72 -5.14 -8.93 21.67
CA THR A 72 -4.47 -10.22 21.90
C THR A 72 -3.40 -10.42 20.84
N ILE A 73 -2.15 -10.35 21.26
CA ILE A 73 -0.98 -10.54 20.40
C ILE A 73 -0.46 -11.96 20.63
N THR A 74 -0.31 -12.73 19.55
CA THR A 74 0.25 -14.09 19.61
C THR A 74 1.71 -14.05 20.07
N PRO A 75 2.25 -15.10 20.71
CA PRO A 75 3.66 -15.17 21.05
C PRO A 75 4.59 -14.96 19.84
N ALA A 76 5.69 -14.22 20.01
CA ALA A 76 6.64 -13.95 18.93
C ALA A 76 7.23 -15.22 18.30
N ILE A 77 7.38 -16.28 19.08
CA ILE A 77 7.90 -17.58 18.62
C ILE A 77 7.00 -18.24 17.56
N GLU A 78 5.72 -17.90 17.51
CA GLU A 78 4.77 -18.40 16.50
C GLU A 78 4.90 -17.67 15.16
N THR A 79 5.51 -16.48 15.15
CA THR A 79 5.81 -15.74 13.92
C THR A 79 7.17 -16.15 13.40
N LEU A 80 7.15 -17.04 12.40
CA LEU A 80 8.35 -17.46 11.69
C LEU A 80 8.81 -16.37 10.72
N LEU A 81 10.12 -16.09 10.73
CA LEU A 81 10.73 -15.30 9.66
C LEU A 81 10.79 -16.18 8.41
N ILE A 82 10.22 -15.67 7.32
CA ILE A 82 10.13 -16.37 6.04
C ILE A 82 11.04 -15.72 5.00
N ASP A 83 11.27 -16.44 3.90
CA ASP A 83 11.98 -15.88 2.77
C ASP A 83 11.16 -14.75 2.13
N VAL A 84 11.83 -13.64 1.82
CA VAL A 84 11.23 -12.49 1.15
C VAL A 84 11.77 -12.38 -0.26
N SER A 85 10.91 -11.97 -1.19
CA SER A 85 11.25 -11.78 -2.60
C SER A 85 11.01 -10.35 -3.04
N LEU A 86 11.95 -9.83 -3.82
CA LEU A 86 11.89 -8.51 -4.46
C LEU A 86 11.76 -8.68 -5.97
N GLU A 87 10.99 -7.82 -6.63
CA GLU A 87 10.88 -7.76 -8.09
C GLU A 87 11.31 -6.36 -8.52
N PHE A 88 12.26 -6.25 -9.45
CA PHE A 88 12.58 -5.00 -10.13
C PHE A 88 11.90 -5.03 -11.47
N VAL A 89 11.08 -4.02 -11.72
CA VAL A 89 10.43 -3.85 -13.00
C VAL A 89 10.73 -2.45 -13.49
N GLY A 90 11.13 -2.39 -14.76
CA GLY A 90 11.40 -1.15 -15.44
C GLY A 90 11.03 -1.17 -16.91
N ASN A 91 11.03 0.01 -17.54
CA ASN A 91 10.64 0.23 -18.91
C ASN A 91 11.86 0.12 -19.83
N ARG A 92 11.77 -0.75 -20.85
CA ARG A 92 12.81 -0.92 -21.87
C ARG A 92 12.61 0.07 -23.01
N ALA A 93 13.50 1.04 -23.15
CA ALA A 93 13.39 2.08 -24.16
C ALA A 93 13.51 1.49 -25.58
N GLY A 94 12.55 1.81 -26.46
CA GLY A 94 12.55 1.36 -27.86
C GLY A 94 12.09 -0.08 -28.10
N ALA A 95 11.67 -0.81 -27.07
CA ALA A 95 11.13 -2.15 -27.23
C ALA A 95 9.63 -2.14 -27.58
N ASP A 96 9.22 -2.94 -28.57
CA ASP A 96 7.81 -3.16 -28.87
C ASP A 96 7.11 -3.89 -27.71
N THR A 97 5.81 -3.64 -27.56
CA THR A 97 4.87 -4.31 -26.65
C THR A 97 4.80 -5.84 -26.76
N LYS A 98 5.37 -6.41 -27.83
CA LYS A 98 5.50 -7.88 -28.05
C LYS A 98 6.95 -8.37 -27.98
N ALA A 99 7.91 -7.49 -27.73
CA ALA A 99 9.30 -7.86 -27.70
C ALA A 99 9.55 -8.80 -26.52
N ALA A 100 10.09 -9.98 -26.79
CA ALA A 100 10.41 -10.96 -25.77
C ALA A 100 11.36 -10.39 -24.72
N ASP A 101 11.31 -10.97 -23.52
CA ASP A 101 12.32 -10.72 -22.50
C ASP A 101 13.69 -11.09 -23.09
N PRO A 102 14.72 -10.24 -22.93
CA PRO A 102 16.08 -10.56 -23.31
C PRO A 102 16.52 -11.86 -22.64
N ASP A 103 17.13 -12.74 -23.42
CA ASP A 103 17.79 -13.94 -22.93
C ASP A 103 19.13 -13.58 -22.27
N LEU A 104 19.02 -12.90 -21.13
CA LEU A 104 20.13 -12.45 -20.30
C LEU A 104 20.00 -13.03 -18.90
N PRO A 105 21.12 -13.31 -18.21
CA PRO A 105 21.10 -13.59 -16.78
C PRO A 105 20.39 -12.49 -16.00
N GLU A 106 19.63 -12.84 -14.96
CA GLU A 106 18.89 -11.90 -14.10
C GLU A 106 19.76 -10.75 -13.56
N VAL A 107 21.03 -11.01 -13.26
CA VAL A 107 21.99 -9.98 -12.80
C VAL A 107 22.31 -8.93 -13.89
N ASP A 108 22.35 -9.35 -15.15
CA ASP A 108 22.65 -8.47 -16.27
C ASP A 108 21.39 -7.75 -16.73
N LYS A 109 20.21 -8.34 -16.52
CA LYS A 109 18.93 -7.65 -16.65
C LYS A 109 18.85 -6.41 -15.76
N LEU A 110 19.18 -6.54 -14.48
CA LEU A 110 19.20 -5.38 -13.58
C LEU A 110 20.14 -4.27 -14.06
N LYS A 111 21.35 -4.62 -14.53
CA LYS A 111 22.28 -3.60 -15.07
C LYS A 111 21.72 -2.90 -16.29
N VAL A 112 21.02 -3.62 -17.16
CA VAL A 112 20.33 -3.02 -18.32
C VAL A 112 19.27 -2.05 -17.84
N LEU A 113 18.44 -2.43 -16.86
CA LEU A 113 17.46 -1.53 -16.25
C LEU A 113 18.13 -0.28 -15.66
N GLU A 114 19.16 -0.45 -14.82
CA GLU A 114 19.89 0.66 -14.18
C GLU A 114 20.47 1.64 -15.21
N ASN A 115 20.93 1.16 -16.37
CA ASN A 115 21.46 1.99 -17.45
C ASN A 115 20.37 2.73 -18.27
N GLU A 116 19.12 2.27 -18.23
CA GLU A 116 18.00 2.90 -18.95
C GLU A 116 17.35 4.06 -18.16
N TYR A 117 17.70 4.21 -16.87
CA TYR A 117 17.14 5.24 -16.01
C TYR A 117 18.03 6.46 -15.85
N GLU A 118 17.46 7.63 -16.09
CA GLU A 118 18.12 8.92 -15.85
C GLU A 118 18.08 9.35 -14.37
N ASN A 119 17.21 8.73 -13.55
CA ASN A 119 16.99 9.13 -12.16
C ASN A 119 17.49 8.05 -11.18
N ASP A 120 18.19 8.46 -10.14
CA ASP A 120 18.82 7.59 -9.13
C ASP A 120 17.93 7.36 -7.89
N PHE A 121 16.62 7.17 -8.04
CA PHE A 121 15.70 6.91 -6.91
C PHE A 121 14.82 5.68 -7.13
N THR A 122 14.34 5.11 -6.02
CA THR A 122 13.55 3.88 -6.04
C THR A 122 12.18 4.11 -5.43
N ILE A 123 11.14 3.70 -6.17
CA ILE A 123 9.79 3.57 -5.64
C ILE A 123 9.64 2.14 -5.13
N LEU A 124 9.52 1.98 -3.81
CA LEU A 124 9.17 0.69 -3.23
C LEU A 124 7.65 0.56 -3.26
N PHE A 125 7.16 -0.19 -4.25
CA PHE A 125 5.73 -0.41 -4.46
C PHE A 125 5.27 -1.70 -3.77
N PHE A 126 4.40 -1.61 -2.77
CA PHE A 126 3.89 -2.79 -2.06
C PHE A 126 2.64 -3.38 -2.73
N LEU A 127 2.77 -4.60 -3.24
CA LEU A 127 1.68 -5.46 -3.71
C LEU A 127 1.76 -6.80 -2.99
N TRP A 128 0.64 -7.37 -2.55
CA TRP A 128 0.62 -8.69 -1.91
C TRP A 128 1.00 -9.80 -2.91
N ARG A 129 2.23 -10.36 -2.84
CA ARG A 129 2.72 -11.45 -3.73
C ARG A 129 3.74 -12.41 -3.07
N GLY A 130 3.83 -13.62 -3.63
CA GLY A 130 4.71 -14.75 -3.22
C GLY A 130 6.09 -14.80 -3.92
N PRO A 131 6.88 -15.90 -3.79
CA PRO A 131 8.35 -15.83 -3.74
C PRO A 131 9.14 -16.18 -5.03
N ILE A 132 10.21 -15.42 -5.40
CA ILE A 132 11.27 -15.65 -6.44
C ILE A 132 12.62 -14.87 -6.14
N VAL A 133 13.82 -15.22 -6.72
CA VAL A 133 15.31 -15.34 -6.35
C VAL A 133 16.33 -14.13 -6.18
N ARG A 134 17.22 -14.10 -5.17
CA ARG A 134 18.30 -13.10 -4.79
C ARG A 134 18.68 -11.85 -5.66
N SER A 135 18.68 -10.65 -5.05
CA SER A 135 19.04 -9.34 -5.65
C SER A 135 20.51 -9.00 -5.46
N THR A 136 21.10 -8.44 -6.52
CA THR A 136 22.51 -8.06 -6.66
C THR A 136 22.78 -6.56 -6.56
N HIS A 137 21.78 -5.72 -6.27
CA HIS A 137 21.96 -4.25 -6.20
C HIS A 137 22.59 -3.78 -4.88
N SER A 138 23.29 -2.64 -4.92
CA SER A 138 23.77 -1.95 -3.72
C SER A 138 22.62 -1.24 -3.00
N ALA A 139 22.61 -1.24 -1.68
CA ALA A 139 21.51 -0.65 -0.91
C ALA A 139 21.25 0.81 -1.29
N VAL A 140 19.99 1.12 -1.63
CA VAL A 140 19.53 2.49 -1.91
C VAL A 140 19.41 3.26 -0.59
N PRO A 141 19.96 4.48 -0.49
CA PRO A 141 19.79 5.33 0.70
C PRO A 141 18.31 5.62 1.00
N ALA A 142 17.91 5.64 2.28
CA ALA A 142 16.51 5.80 2.66
C ALA A 142 15.87 7.12 2.17
N ASN A 143 16.65 8.20 2.09
CA ASN A 143 16.24 9.48 1.52
C ASN A 143 16.07 9.47 -0.01
N ARG A 144 16.31 8.34 -0.66
CA ARG A 144 16.07 8.07 -2.09
C ARG A 144 14.97 7.03 -2.30
N ILE A 145 14.25 6.66 -1.24
CA ILE A 145 13.15 5.68 -1.28
C ILE A 145 11.83 6.42 -1.05
N VAL A 146 10.87 6.23 -1.95
CA VAL A 146 9.45 6.59 -1.73
C VAL A 146 8.67 5.31 -1.51
N LEU A 147 7.89 5.25 -0.42
CA LEU A 147 6.96 4.14 -0.21
C LEU A 147 5.68 4.42 -0.99
N ALA A 148 5.31 3.49 -1.86
CA ALA A 148 4.11 3.61 -2.66
C ALA A 148 3.22 2.37 -2.53
N GLY A 149 1.91 2.59 -2.55
CA GLY A 149 0.97 1.48 -2.53
C GLY A 149 -0.45 1.92 -2.85
N ASN A 150 -1.19 1.00 -3.46
CA ASN A 150 -2.63 1.11 -3.69
C ASN A 150 -3.39 0.17 -2.75
N SER A 151 -4.63 0.50 -2.38
CA SER A 151 -5.51 -0.40 -1.62
C SER A 151 -4.81 -0.96 -0.36
N ALA A 152 -4.72 -2.27 -0.19
CA ALA A 152 -4.00 -2.91 0.91
C ALA A 152 -2.48 -2.59 0.94
N GLY A 153 -1.87 -2.28 -0.20
CA GLY A 153 -0.47 -1.82 -0.28
C GLY A 153 -0.26 -0.45 0.39
N ALA A 154 -1.25 0.44 0.29
CA ALA A 154 -1.22 1.72 1.00
C ALA A 154 -1.28 1.52 2.52
N ASN A 155 -2.07 0.55 2.98
CA ASN A 155 -2.12 0.14 4.39
C ASN A 155 -0.72 -0.27 4.88
N LEU A 156 -0.03 -1.13 4.12
CA LEU A 156 1.32 -1.57 4.46
C LEU A 156 2.32 -0.41 4.51
N CYS A 157 2.25 0.55 3.59
CA CYS A 157 3.11 1.74 3.63
C CYS A 157 2.92 2.55 4.91
N LEU A 158 1.66 2.78 5.30
CA LEU A 158 1.30 3.51 6.50
C LEU A 158 1.67 2.75 7.77
N ALA A 159 1.41 1.45 7.83
CA ALA A 159 1.76 0.58 8.95
C ALA A 159 3.28 0.48 9.13
N LEU A 160 4.04 0.33 8.05
CA LEU A 160 5.50 0.33 8.07
C LEU A 160 6.03 1.67 8.57
N THR A 161 5.49 2.78 8.08
CA THR A 161 5.89 4.12 8.54
C THR A 161 5.58 4.31 10.02
N LYS A 162 4.40 3.88 10.49
CA LYS A 162 4.06 3.90 11.91
C LYS A 162 5.04 3.05 12.73
N PHE A 163 5.38 1.85 12.27
CA PHE A 163 6.40 1.03 12.91
C PHE A 163 7.75 1.76 13.00
N LEU A 164 8.22 2.38 11.91
CA LEU A 164 9.49 3.13 11.89
C LEU A 164 9.49 4.30 12.88
N LEU A 165 8.41 5.08 12.94
CA LEU A 165 8.27 6.19 13.88
C LEU A 165 8.32 5.73 15.34
N GLU A 166 7.65 4.62 15.63
CA GLU A 166 7.65 4.05 16.97
C GLU A 166 8.97 3.35 17.32
N TYR A 167 9.66 2.80 16.33
CA TYR A 167 11.01 2.26 16.47
C TYR A 167 12.01 3.38 16.79
N GLU A 168 11.89 4.54 16.14
CA GLU A 168 12.76 5.69 16.41
C GLU A 168 12.60 6.22 17.84
N LYS A 169 11.38 6.15 18.39
CA LYS A 169 11.08 6.51 19.79
C LYS A 169 11.58 5.46 20.79
N ASN A 170 12.00 4.28 20.35
CA ASN A 170 12.42 3.20 21.25
C ASN A 170 13.72 3.58 21.97
N PRO A 171 13.70 3.77 23.30
CA PRO A 171 14.88 4.17 24.07
C PRO A 171 15.97 3.09 24.09
N LEU A 172 15.63 1.85 23.73
CA LEU A 172 16.59 0.75 23.68
C LEU A 172 17.43 0.77 22.41
N LYS A 173 17.09 1.56 21.38
CA LYS A 173 17.79 1.75 20.07
C LYS A 173 18.98 0.81 19.86
N GLN A 174 18.72 -0.49 19.86
CA GLN A 174 19.74 -1.46 19.55
C GLN A 174 19.92 -1.35 18.05
N LYS A 175 21.17 -1.22 17.62
CA LYS A 175 21.48 -1.38 16.21
C LYS A 175 20.99 -2.77 15.84
N LEU A 176 20.06 -2.81 14.91
CA LEU A 176 19.41 -4.04 14.56
C LEU A 176 20.41 -4.92 13.80
N LEU A 177 20.61 -6.16 14.23
CA LEU A 177 21.44 -7.09 13.49
C LEU A 177 20.60 -7.75 12.40
N PHE A 178 21.03 -7.60 11.15
CA PHE A 178 20.38 -8.16 9.96
C PHE A 178 21.43 -8.82 9.07
N HIS A 179 21.41 -10.15 9.01
CA HIS A 179 22.43 -10.94 8.30
C HIS A 179 23.86 -10.60 8.73
N GLY A 180 24.09 -10.56 10.05
CA GLY A 180 25.38 -10.25 10.65
C GLY A 180 25.83 -8.80 10.47
N ARG A 181 24.97 -7.91 9.96
CA ARG A 181 25.27 -6.48 9.80
C ARG A 181 24.36 -5.63 10.65
N GLU A 182 24.93 -4.68 11.35
CA GLU A 182 24.17 -3.63 12.02
C GLU A 182 23.49 -2.74 10.96
N VAL A 183 22.17 -2.63 11.03
CA VAL A 183 21.38 -1.78 10.14
C VAL A 183 20.59 -0.75 10.96
N ALA A 184 20.48 0.45 10.39
CA ALA A 184 19.59 1.48 10.88
C ALA A 184 18.29 1.43 10.06
N LEU A 185 17.16 1.48 10.76
CA LEU A 185 15.85 1.61 10.13
C LEU A 185 15.51 3.10 10.05
N LEU A 186 15.66 3.67 8.86
CA LEU A 186 15.45 5.09 8.59
C LEU A 186 14.10 5.30 7.89
N LEU A 187 13.52 6.48 8.07
CA LEU A 187 12.32 6.88 7.35
C LEU A 187 12.59 7.11 5.86
N PRO A 188 11.61 6.80 4.98
CA PRO A 188 11.69 7.07 3.55
C PRO A 188 11.61 8.58 3.25
N ALA A 189 11.89 8.96 2.00
CA ALA A 189 11.74 10.33 1.50
C ALA A 189 10.28 10.82 1.52
N GLY A 190 9.32 9.91 1.38
CA GLY A 190 7.90 10.23 1.35
C GLY A 190 7.01 9.01 1.15
N LEU A 191 5.70 9.23 1.28
CA LEU A 191 4.67 8.22 1.05
C LEU A 191 3.72 8.67 -0.06
N THR A 192 3.44 7.80 -1.02
CA THR A 192 2.46 8.05 -2.08
C THR A 192 1.41 6.94 -2.09
N MET A 193 0.19 7.28 -1.73
CA MET A 193 -0.88 6.31 -1.51
C MET A 193 -2.03 6.57 -2.45
N CYS A 194 -2.57 5.47 -2.95
CA CYS A 194 -3.69 5.50 -3.87
C CYS A 194 -4.81 4.61 -3.36
N SER A 195 -6.06 5.11 -3.38
CA SER A 195 -7.24 4.31 -3.07
C SER A 195 -7.03 3.42 -1.82
N GLY A 196 -6.48 3.96 -0.73
CA GLY A 196 -5.88 3.13 0.32
C GLY A 196 -6.90 2.39 1.19
N TRP A 197 -6.58 1.19 1.68
CA TRP A 197 -7.39 0.53 2.71
C TRP A 197 -6.93 0.94 4.12
N ALA A 198 -7.26 2.17 4.52
CA ALA A 198 -6.78 2.78 5.76
C ALA A 198 -7.64 2.48 7.00
N ASP A 199 -8.89 2.05 6.82
CA ASP A 199 -9.80 1.60 7.88
C ASP A 199 -10.11 0.12 7.68
N THR A 200 -9.42 -0.76 8.40
CA THR A 200 -9.63 -2.22 8.34
C THR A 200 -10.83 -2.70 9.14
N CYS A 201 -11.47 -1.80 9.89
CA CYS A 201 -12.69 -2.12 10.63
C CYS A 201 -13.94 -1.90 9.75
N ASP A 202 -13.82 -1.19 8.62
CA ASP A 202 -14.89 -0.86 7.67
C ASP A 202 -16.09 -0.15 8.35
N VAL A 203 -15.80 0.81 9.23
CA VAL A 203 -16.80 1.45 10.13
C VAL A 203 -17.07 2.92 9.85
N ILE A 204 -16.23 3.56 9.04
CA ILE A 204 -16.34 4.97 8.70
C ILE A 204 -17.38 5.17 7.57
N PRO A 205 -18.13 6.30 7.50
CA PRO A 205 -19.37 6.40 6.72
C PRO A 205 -19.31 5.94 5.26
N SER A 206 -18.25 6.24 4.52
CA SER A 206 -18.09 5.83 3.12
C SER A 206 -18.22 4.32 2.91
N TRP A 207 -17.78 3.48 3.86
CA TRP A 207 -17.97 2.04 3.77
C TRP A 207 -19.43 1.60 3.82
N ARG A 208 -20.28 2.39 4.47
CA ARG A 208 -21.70 2.09 4.71
C ARG A 208 -22.64 2.93 3.86
N ASP A 209 -22.13 3.71 2.91
CA ASP A 209 -22.98 4.46 2.00
C ASP A 209 -23.77 3.47 1.11
N PRO A 210 -25.12 3.45 1.21
CA PRO A 210 -25.96 2.59 0.38
C PRO A 210 -26.00 3.03 -1.08
N ASN A 211 -25.58 4.27 -1.37
CA ASN A 211 -25.53 4.85 -2.72
C ASN A 211 -24.10 4.88 -3.28
N ALA A 212 -23.13 4.22 -2.63
CA ALA A 212 -21.78 4.17 -3.14
C ALA A 212 -21.69 3.26 -4.38
N ASP A 213 -21.39 3.89 -5.53
CA ASP A 213 -21.11 3.27 -6.81
C ASP A 213 -19.62 2.92 -6.93
N ASP A 214 -19.14 2.07 -6.01
CA ASP A 214 -17.76 1.60 -5.97
C ASP A 214 -17.62 0.17 -6.52
N ILE A 215 -16.42 -0.20 -6.97
CA ILE A 215 -16.10 -1.58 -7.35
C ILE A 215 -15.99 -2.51 -6.15
N LEU A 216 -15.81 -1.97 -4.94
CA LEU A 216 -15.77 -2.72 -3.70
C LEU A 216 -17.18 -2.86 -3.09
N GLY A 217 -17.46 -4.06 -2.59
CA GLY A 217 -18.62 -4.33 -1.74
C GLY A 217 -18.40 -3.85 -0.29
N ILE A 218 -19.47 -3.86 0.51
CA ILE A 218 -19.43 -3.52 1.94
C ILE A 218 -18.63 -4.55 2.74
N LEU A 219 -18.68 -5.82 2.34
CA LEU A 219 -17.97 -6.91 2.98
C LEU A 219 -16.93 -7.48 2.02
N GLN A 220 -15.76 -7.81 2.56
CA GLN A 220 -14.78 -8.61 1.82
C GLN A 220 -15.42 -9.94 1.40
N PRO A 221 -15.08 -10.50 0.23
CA PRO A 221 -15.67 -11.75 -0.24
C PRO A 221 -15.58 -12.87 0.80
N ALA A 222 -14.44 -12.96 1.49
CA ALA A 222 -14.17 -13.86 2.61
C ALA A 222 -15.20 -13.85 3.75
N LEU A 223 -15.93 -12.75 3.90
CA LEU A 223 -16.90 -12.50 4.96
C LEU A 223 -18.34 -12.64 4.46
N LEU A 224 -18.54 -12.86 3.17
CA LEU A 224 -19.85 -13.11 2.60
C LEU A 224 -20.34 -14.51 3.01
N GLN A 225 -21.62 -14.57 3.39
CA GLN A 225 -22.29 -15.85 3.61
C GLN A 225 -22.31 -16.65 2.30
N GLY A 226 -21.91 -17.92 2.37
CA GLY A 226 -21.80 -18.78 1.20
C GLY A 226 -20.46 -18.68 0.46
N TYR A 227 -19.50 -17.85 0.91
CA TYR A 227 -18.17 -17.83 0.32
C TYR A 227 -17.51 -19.21 0.47
N PRO A 228 -16.93 -19.78 -0.62
CA PRO A 228 -16.33 -21.11 -0.58
C PRO A 228 -15.26 -21.23 0.49
N THR A 229 -15.23 -22.39 1.14
CA THR A 229 -14.17 -22.77 2.04
C THR A 229 -13.27 -23.78 1.34
N ASP A 230 -11.98 -23.54 1.33
CA ASP A 230 -11.00 -24.49 0.82
C ASP A 230 -9.72 -24.44 1.66
N LYS A 231 -8.66 -25.12 1.22
CA LYS A 231 -7.38 -25.15 1.95
C LYS A 231 -6.65 -23.80 1.96
N ILE A 232 -6.94 -22.92 1.00
CA ILE A 232 -6.40 -21.57 0.89
C ILE A 232 -7.24 -20.62 1.76
N TRP A 233 -8.56 -20.82 1.78
CA TRP A 233 -9.52 -20.06 2.58
C TRP A 233 -10.20 -20.94 3.65
N PRO A 234 -9.44 -21.43 4.66
CA PRO A 234 -9.98 -22.39 5.62
C PRO A 234 -11.00 -21.72 6.55
N SER A 235 -12.14 -22.34 6.83
CA SER A 235 -13.10 -21.86 7.86
C SER A 235 -12.90 -22.51 9.24
N ASN A 236 -11.88 -23.36 9.37
CA ASN A 236 -11.52 -24.02 10.61
C ASN A 236 -10.04 -23.72 10.95
N PRO A 237 -9.73 -23.05 12.06
CA PRO A 237 -10.68 -22.51 13.03
C PRO A 237 -11.54 -21.38 12.42
N PRO A 238 -12.76 -21.17 12.93
CA PRO A 238 -13.56 -20.00 12.57
C PRO A 238 -12.80 -18.70 12.81
N ARG A 239 -13.04 -17.69 11.99
CA ARG A 239 -12.36 -16.39 12.08
C ARG A 239 -13.31 -15.25 11.78
N GLU A 240 -13.15 -14.13 12.45
CA GLU A 240 -13.96 -12.92 12.21
C GLU A 240 -13.48 -12.13 10.99
N HIS A 241 -12.20 -12.27 10.64
CA HIS A 241 -11.57 -11.53 9.57
C HIS A 241 -10.39 -12.31 8.97
N SER A 242 -10.14 -12.15 7.66
CA SER A 242 -9.06 -12.82 6.90
C SER A 242 -7.67 -12.28 7.23
N TYR A 243 -7.59 -10.96 7.45
CA TYR A 243 -6.33 -10.25 7.75
C TYR A 243 -5.75 -10.53 9.14
N CYS A 244 -6.54 -10.40 10.22
CA CYS A 244 -6.13 -10.74 11.58
C CYS A 244 -7.37 -10.99 12.47
N SER A 245 -7.20 -11.43 13.72
CA SER A 245 -8.32 -11.56 14.67
C SER A 245 -9.04 -10.21 14.87
N ALA A 246 -10.37 -10.23 15.04
CA ALA A 246 -11.17 -9.02 15.21
C ALA A 246 -10.63 -8.09 16.31
N VAL A 247 -10.16 -8.65 17.42
CA VAL A 247 -9.63 -7.85 18.54
C VAL A 247 -8.36 -7.08 18.17
N MET A 248 -7.67 -7.43 17.07
CA MET A 248 -6.49 -6.74 16.58
C MET A 248 -6.78 -5.76 15.43
N LEU A 249 -7.99 -5.76 14.86
CA LEU A 249 -8.31 -4.93 13.70
C LEU A 249 -8.14 -3.43 13.97
N ASP A 250 -8.34 -2.95 15.20
CA ASP A 250 -8.18 -1.54 15.56
C ASP A 250 -6.79 -1.19 16.12
N HIS A 251 -5.82 -2.11 16.02
CA HIS A 251 -4.42 -1.86 16.40
C HIS A 251 -3.76 -0.90 15.41
N GLU A 252 -2.92 0.02 15.89
CA GLU A 252 -2.32 1.11 15.09
C GLU A 252 -1.42 0.63 13.94
N LEU A 253 -0.85 -0.58 14.03
CA LEU A 253 -0.10 -1.22 12.93
C LEU A 253 -0.97 -2.03 11.95
N VAL A 254 -2.27 -2.16 12.21
CA VAL A 254 -3.22 -2.92 11.39
C VAL A 254 -4.18 -1.96 10.70
N CYS A 255 -4.65 -0.93 11.43
CA CYS A 255 -5.56 0.10 10.94
C CYS A 255 -4.89 1.47 11.00
N PRO A 256 -4.36 2.00 9.89
CA PRO A 256 -3.77 3.33 9.86
C PRO A 256 -4.70 4.45 10.37
N ALA A 257 -6.01 4.35 10.13
CA ALA A 257 -7.00 5.30 10.65
C ALA A 257 -7.13 5.27 12.19
N ALA A 258 -6.57 4.26 12.85
CA ALA A 258 -6.44 4.21 14.31
C ALA A 258 -5.28 5.08 14.86
N VAL A 259 -4.39 5.58 14.00
CA VAL A 259 -3.19 6.32 14.41
C VAL A 259 -3.53 7.80 14.64
N ARG A 260 -3.35 8.26 15.88
CA ARG A 260 -3.58 9.67 16.23
C ARG A 260 -2.39 10.55 15.85
N ASP A 261 -1.20 10.13 16.29
CA ASP A 261 0.03 10.90 16.24
C ASP A 261 0.94 10.37 15.13
N TRP A 262 1.17 11.22 14.13
CA TRP A 262 2.06 11.01 12.99
C TRP A 262 3.29 11.92 13.03
N THR A 263 3.61 12.51 14.20
CA THR A 263 4.77 13.39 14.36
C THR A 263 6.04 12.71 13.86
N GLY A 264 6.78 13.41 12.99
CA GLY A 264 8.01 12.91 12.37
C GLY A 264 7.80 12.11 11.10
N ALA A 265 6.56 11.82 10.69
CA ALA A 265 6.31 11.11 9.43
C ALA A 265 6.82 11.93 8.22
N PRO A 266 7.32 11.27 7.17
CA PRO A 266 7.65 11.93 5.91
C PRO A 266 6.42 12.56 5.24
N PRO A 267 6.61 13.47 4.26
CA PRO A 267 5.51 13.99 3.46
C PRO A 267 4.63 12.89 2.86
N MET A 268 3.33 13.13 2.83
CA MET A 268 2.34 12.15 2.38
C MET A 268 1.52 12.71 1.22
N TRP A 269 1.39 11.93 0.16
CA TRP A 269 0.48 12.21 -0.94
C TRP A 269 -0.61 11.15 -1.00
N PHE A 270 -1.86 11.59 -1.06
CA PHE A 270 -3.05 10.76 -1.17
C PHE A 270 -3.75 11.06 -2.48
N ALA A 271 -4.11 10.02 -3.23
CA ALA A 271 -4.94 10.14 -4.40
C ALA A 271 -6.10 9.13 -4.36
N LEU A 272 -7.32 9.64 -4.39
CA LEU A 272 -8.53 8.84 -4.21
C LEU A 272 -9.65 9.28 -5.14
N GLY A 273 -10.52 8.35 -5.51
CA GLY A 273 -11.78 8.65 -6.16
C GLY A 273 -12.85 9.08 -5.15
N SER A 274 -13.68 10.08 -5.49
CA SER A 274 -14.71 10.62 -4.60
C SER A 274 -15.85 9.64 -4.28
N ARG A 275 -15.93 8.51 -5.00
CA ARG A 275 -16.94 7.46 -4.81
C ARG A 275 -16.39 6.21 -4.13
N GLU A 276 -15.14 6.24 -3.69
CA GLU A 276 -14.53 5.12 -3.00
C GLU A 276 -15.14 4.87 -1.62
N ARG A 277 -15.46 3.62 -1.30
CA ARG A 277 -15.83 3.19 0.05
C ARG A 277 -14.69 3.40 1.05
N GLY A 278 -13.45 3.30 0.60
CA GLY A 278 -12.26 3.51 1.42
C GLY A 278 -11.89 4.98 1.68
N ILE A 279 -12.57 5.96 1.05
CA ILE A 279 -12.12 7.36 1.07
C ILE A 279 -12.01 7.94 2.47
N ASP A 280 -13.00 7.70 3.33
CA ASP A 280 -13.06 8.37 4.63
C ASP A 280 -11.99 7.85 5.61
N GLY A 281 -11.59 6.58 5.50
CA GLY A 281 -10.46 6.05 6.26
C GLY A 281 -9.15 6.78 5.94
N ASN A 282 -8.93 7.11 4.66
CA ASN A 282 -7.78 7.90 4.24
C ASN A 282 -7.91 9.35 4.68
N ARG A 283 -9.13 9.93 4.67
CA ARG A 283 -9.39 11.27 5.22
C ARG A 283 -9.02 11.36 6.70
N VAL A 284 -9.29 10.32 7.50
CA VAL A 284 -8.84 10.27 8.91
C VAL A 284 -7.32 10.32 8.99
N VAL A 285 -6.61 9.49 8.24
CA VAL A 285 -5.14 9.47 8.24
C VAL A 285 -4.57 10.82 7.82
N ALA A 286 -5.05 11.37 6.70
CA ALA A 286 -4.59 12.65 6.15
C ALA A 286 -4.84 13.82 7.12
N SER A 287 -6.05 13.88 7.71
CA SER A 287 -6.41 14.87 8.73
C SER A 287 -5.51 14.79 9.96
N GLN A 288 -5.30 13.58 10.50
CA GLN A 288 -4.43 13.39 11.66
C GLN A 288 -2.97 13.70 11.34
N ALA A 289 -2.45 13.28 10.19
CA ALA A 289 -1.10 13.59 9.77
C ALA A 289 -0.88 15.11 9.67
N ALA A 290 -1.78 15.83 9.02
CA ALA A 290 -1.70 17.29 8.91
C ALA A 290 -1.77 17.99 10.28
N ARG A 291 -2.67 17.54 11.18
CA ARG A 291 -2.78 18.09 12.55
C ARG A 291 -1.49 17.94 13.36
N TYR A 292 -0.70 16.91 13.09
CA TYR A 292 0.59 16.65 13.74
C TYR A 292 1.79 17.14 12.91
N GLY A 293 1.56 18.13 12.03
CA GLY A 293 2.62 18.86 11.33
C GLY A 293 3.22 18.14 10.13
N VAL A 294 2.65 17.02 9.69
CA VAL A 294 3.06 16.34 8.46
C VAL A 294 2.55 17.14 7.26
N ASN A 295 3.40 17.30 6.25
CA ASN A 295 2.95 17.85 4.98
C ASN A 295 2.09 16.82 4.24
N VAL A 296 0.82 17.15 4.01
CA VAL A 296 -0.16 16.26 3.39
C VAL A 296 -0.72 16.88 2.11
N GLN A 297 -0.55 16.17 1.01
CA GLN A 297 -1.03 16.54 -0.32
C GLN A 297 -2.19 15.62 -0.70
N TRP A 298 -3.42 16.10 -0.54
CA TRP A 298 -4.63 15.33 -0.85
C TRP A 298 -5.20 15.68 -2.22
N VAL A 299 -5.41 14.65 -3.04
CA VAL A 299 -5.96 14.74 -4.39
C VAL A 299 -7.17 13.82 -4.50
N GLU A 300 -8.34 14.39 -4.72
CA GLU A 300 -9.57 13.67 -4.96
C GLU A 300 -9.95 13.75 -6.45
N TYR A 301 -10.40 12.65 -7.03
CA TYR A 301 -10.89 12.59 -8.41
C TYR A 301 -12.41 12.38 -8.40
N GLU A 302 -13.14 13.37 -8.91
CA GLU A 302 -14.60 13.36 -8.89
C GLU A 302 -15.18 12.16 -9.65
N ASN A 303 -16.18 11.50 -9.05
CA ASN A 303 -16.90 10.36 -9.61
C ASN A 303 -16.04 9.14 -9.96
N MET A 304 -14.80 9.07 -9.45
CA MET A 304 -13.95 7.90 -9.66
C MET A 304 -14.17 6.83 -8.57
N PRO A 305 -14.21 5.54 -8.95
CA PRO A 305 -14.28 4.41 -8.02
C PRO A 305 -12.89 4.01 -7.51
N HIS A 306 -12.83 2.96 -6.68
CA HIS A 306 -11.60 2.39 -6.15
C HIS A 306 -10.70 1.89 -7.27
N GLU A 307 -9.41 2.17 -7.17
CA GLU A 307 -8.39 1.82 -8.16
C GLU A 307 -8.65 2.32 -9.59
N PHE A 308 -9.39 3.43 -9.75
CA PHE A 308 -9.76 3.96 -11.07
C PHE A 308 -8.57 4.12 -12.05
N MET A 309 -7.37 4.41 -11.54
CA MET A 309 -6.17 4.59 -12.34
C MET A 309 -5.72 3.28 -13.00
N VAL A 310 -6.00 2.14 -12.39
CA VAL A 310 -5.71 0.81 -12.93
C VAL A 310 -6.85 0.35 -13.84
N ILE A 311 -8.10 0.46 -13.37
CA ILE A 311 -9.25 -0.11 -14.08
C ILE A 311 -9.80 0.78 -15.21
N LEU A 312 -9.59 2.09 -15.12
CA LEU A 312 -10.06 3.12 -16.05
C LEU A 312 -8.88 3.93 -16.62
N GLY A 313 -7.75 3.27 -16.91
CA GLY A 313 -6.50 3.91 -17.33
C GLY A 313 -6.59 4.83 -18.57
N ALA A 314 -7.62 4.67 -19.41
CA ALA A 314 -7.83 5.51 -20.59
C ALA A 314 -8.40 6.91 -20.26
N LEU A 315 -9.00 7.08 -19.07
CA LEU A 315 -9.64 8.34 -18.67
C LEU A 315 -8.61 9.45 -18.43
N PRO A 316 -8.98 10.73 -18.69
CA PRO A 316 -8.13 11.88 -18.36
C PRO A 316 -7.66 11.89 -16.90
N GLN A 317 -8.53 11.46 -15.96
CA GLN A 317 -8.26 11.36 -14.52
C GLN A 317 -7.09 10.43 -14.25
N SER A 318 -7.06 9.26 -14.87
CA SER A 318 -6.01 8.25 -14.70
C SER A 318 -4.68 8.76 -15.27
N LYS A 319 -4.70 9.43 -16.43
CA LYS A 319 -3.51 10.04 -17.02
C LYS A 319 -2.93 11.14 -16.12
N HIS A 320 -3.80 12.05 -15.66
CA HIS A 320 -3.44 13.11 -14.74
C HIS A 320 -2.89 12.55 -13.42
N TYR A 321 -3.49 11.47 -12.91
CA TYR A 321 -2.99 10.74 -11.74
C TYR A 321 -1.54 10.28 -11.93
N PHE A 322 -1.23 9.57 -13.02
CA PHE A 322 0.12 9.03 -13.23
C PHE A 322 1.16 10.13 -13.43
N GLU A 323 0.83 11.19 -14.15
CA GLU A 323 1.69 12.36 -14.32
C GLU A 323 1.99 13.01 -12.96
N LYS A 324 0.95 13.32 -12.18
CA LYS A 324 1.10 13.96 -10.87
C LYS A 324 1.84 13.08 -9.86
N TRP A 325 1.53 11.79 -9.83
CA TRP A 325 2.20 10.82 -8.95
C TRP A 325 3.71 10.78 -9.23
N SER A 326 4.09 10.73 -10.51
CA SER A 326 5.50 10.69 -10.90
C SER A 326 6.28 11.96 -10.49
N ASN A 327 5.66 13.13 -10.60
CA ASN A 327 6.26 14.39 -10.20
C ASN A 327 6.43 14.47 -8.68
N VAL A 328 5.40 14.06 -7.92
CA VAL A 328 5.46 14.04 -6.45
C VAL A 328 6.57 13.10 -5.94
N CYS A 329 6.75 11.93 -6.56
CA CYS A 329 7.85 11.03 -6.20
C CYS A 329 9.23 11.70 -6.35
N LYS A 330 9.44 12.44 -7.46
CA LYS A 330 10.69 13.19 -7.70
C LYS A 330 10.86 14.29 -6.66
N GLU A 331 9.81 15.07 -6.41
CA GLU A 331 9.82 16.16 -5.43
C GLU A 331 10.22 15.67 -4.04
N PHE A 332 9.61 14.59 -3.54
CA PHE A 332 9.92 14.03 -2.22
C PHE A 332 11.40 13.63 -2.09
N VAL A 333 11.96 13.01 -3.12
CA VAL A 333 13.37 12.60 -3.14
C VAL A 333 14.30 13.82 -3.17
N GLU A 334 14.04 14.78 -4.07
CA GLU A 334 14.86 15.99 -4.24
C GLU A 334 14.91 16.83 -2.97
N MET A 335 13.79 16.95 -2.25
CA MET A 335 13.74 17.66 -0.97
C MET A 335 14.64 17.04 0.09
N THR A 336 14.65 15.71 0.17
CA THR A 336 15.39 14.99 1.19
C THR A 336 16.90 15.00 0.90
N ALA A 337 17.30 15.04 -0.37
CA ALA A 337 18.69 15.15 -0.79
C ALA A 337 19.34 16.51 -0.45
N GLN A 338 18.55 17.58 -0.36
CA GLN A 338 19.08 18.94 -0.15
C GLN A 338 19.33 19.30 1.33
N ASN A 339 19.08 18.41 2.31
CA ASN A 339 19.16 18.71 3.76
C ASN A 339 18.33 19.95 4.18
N LEU A 340 17.29 20.28 3.41
CA LEU A 340 16.49 21.49 3.61
C LEU A 340 15.36 21.22 4.60
N THR A 341 15.66 20.94 5.86
CA THR A 341 14.64 20.84 6.92
C THR A 341 13.80 22.13 7.07
N LYS A 342 14.27 23.27 6.55
CA LYS A 342 13.57 24.56 6.60
C LYS A 342 13.07 25.10 5.26
N PHE A 343 13.76 24.80 4.15
CA PHE A 343 13.39 25.26 2.79
C PHE A 343 12.45 24.29 2.06
N ALA A 344 12.43 23.00 2.44
CA ALA A 344 11.57 22.00 1.80
C ALA A 344 10.09 22.22 2.13
N ALA A 345 9.77 22.72 3.33
CA ALA A 345 8.41 23.09 3.73
C ALA A 345 7.81 24.23 2.87
N GLU A 346 8.64 25.08 2.26
CA GLU A 346 8.19 26.15 1.36
C GLU A 346 7.94 25.65 -0.08
N LYS A 347 8.68 24.63 -0.55
CA LYS A 347 8.59 24.14 -1.93
C LYS A 347 7.45 23.15 -2.21
N THR A 348 7.04 22.35 -1.22
CA THR A 348 5.90 21.43 -1.40
C THR A 348 4.53 22.07 -1.27
N GLY A 349 4.49 23.38 -1.02
CA GLY A 349 3.28 24.02 -0.53
C GLY A 349 2.93 23.54 0.87
N LYS A 350 2.04 24.30 1.52
CA LYS A 350 1.36 23.85 2.73
C LYS A 350 0.50 22.64 2.41
N SER A 351 0.14 21.86 3.43
CA SER A 351 -0.82 20.78 3.25
C SER A 351 -2.09 21.31 2.56
N GLN A 352 -2.59 20.57 1.58
CA GLN A 352 -3.70 21.00 0.74
C GLN A 352 -4.63 19.84 0.41
N ALA A 353 -5.89 20.18 0.15
CA ALA A 353 -6.91 19.25 -0.29
C ALA A 353 -7.60 19.77 -1.54
N LEU A 354 -7.40 19.06 -2.66
CA LEU A 354 -7.94 19.44 -3.96
C LEU A 354 -8.81 18.32 -4.52
N ARG A 355 -9.91 18.67 -5.19
CA ARG A 355 -10.70 17.76 -6.03
C ARG A 355 -10.61 18.19 -7.49
N PHE A 356 -10.18 17.27 -8.34
CA PHE A 356 -10.19 17.43 -9.79
C PHE A 356 -11.51 16.92 -10.35
N LYS A 357 -12.25 17.79 -11.03
CA LYS A 357 -13.60 17.47 -11.53
C LYS A 357 -13.60 16.74 -12.86
N MET A 358 -14.69 16.03 -13.11
CA MET A 358 -15.01 15.49 -14.42
C MET A 358 -15.30 16.61 -15.43
N PRO A 359 -15.16 16.33 -16.74
CA PRO A 359 -14.70 15.08 -17.34
C PRO A 359 -13.18 15.01 -17.56
N ASN A 360 -12.44 16.08 -17.32
CA ASN A 360 -11.07 16.24 -17.85
C ASN A 360 -10.05 16.83 -16.87
N CYS A 361 -10.38 16.95 -15.58
CA CYS A 361 -9.49 17.50 -14.55
C CYS A 361 -9.09 18.98 -14.76
N VAL A 362 -9.81 19.73 -15.60
CA VAL A 362 -9.54 21.17 -15.82
C VAL A 362 -10.06 22.01 -14.67
N GLU A 363 -11.26 21.73 -14.18
CA GLU A 363 -11.81 22.41 -13.00
C GLU A 363 -11.28 21.74 -11.74
N VAL A 364 -10.76 22.57 -10.82
CA VAL A 364 -10.20 22.14 -9.54
C VAL A 364 -10.95 22.85 -8.41
N GLU A 365 -11.50 22.06 -7.51
CA GLU A 365 -12.15 22.52 -6.28
C GLU A 365 -11.17 22.41 -5.11
N ASN A 366 -11.10 23.46 -4.29
CA ASN A 366 -10.40 23.41 -3.02
C ASN A 366 -11.37 22.87 -1.95
N LEU A 367 -10.99 21.76 -1.30
CA LEU A 367 -11.82 21.08 -0.30
C LEU A 367 -11.69 21.68 1.12
N GLY A 368 -10.96 22.78 1.26
CA GLY A 368 -10.75 23.47 2.53
C GLY A 368 -9.52 22.97 3.29
N ASP A 369 -9.56 23.12 4.60
CA ASP A 369 -8.46 22.71 5.48
C ASP A 369 -8.41 21.17 5.57
N ILE A 370 -7.27 20.60 5.18
CA ILE A 370 -7.03 19.16 5.23
C ILE A 370 -7.18 18.60 6.65
N THR A 371 -6.93 19.41 7.68
CA THR A 371 -7.06 18.99 9.07
C THR A 371 -8.49 18.65 9.44
N ASP A 372 -9.49 19.14 8.70
CA ASP A 372 -10.92 18.94 8.98
C ASP A 372 -11.64 18.16 7.86
N ILE A 373 -10.91 17.50 6.95
CA ILE A 373 -11.51 16.74 5.84
C ILE A 373 -12.21 15.45 6.30
N SER A 374 -11.89 14.93 7.48
CA SER A 374 -12.52 13.69 7.99
C SER A 374 -13.98 13.93 8.36
N PRO A 375 -14.93 13.06 7.96
CA PRO A 375 -16.35 13.25 8.27
C PRO A 375 -16.70 12.98 9.75
N LEU A 376 -15.77 12.42 10.53
CA LEU A 376 -15.96 12.09 11.93
C LEU A 376 -14.79 12.63 12.77
N SER A 377 -15.06 12.94 14.04
CA SER A 377 -13.97 13.16 14.99
C SER A 377 -13.16 11.87 15.20
N PHE A 378 -11.88 12.01 15.54
CA PHE A 378 -11.01 10.86 15.76
C PHE A 378 -11.52 9.97 16.91
N GLU A 379 -12.09 10.57 17.97
CA GLU A 379 -12.70 9.86 19.09
C GLU A 379 -13.89 9.00 18.63
N GLU A 380 -14.73 9.52 17.74
CA GLU A 380 -15.86 8.78 17.19
C GLU A 380 -15.39 7.63 16.28
N VAL A 381 -14.34 7.84 15.48
CA VAL A 381 -13.70 6.77 14.69
C VAL A 381 -13.24 5.64 15.61
N ARG A 382 -12.49 5.95 16.68
CA ARG A 382 -12.02 4.95 17.66
C ARG A 382 -13.16 4.21 18.34
N ARG A 383 -14.21 4.93 18.75
CA ARG A 383 -15.40 4.34 19.37
C ARG A 383 -16.10 3.35 18.44
N ARG A 384 -16.27 3.70 17.16
CA ARG A 384 -16.89 2.82 16.16
C ARG A 384 -16.06 1.57 15.89
N MET A 385 -14.74 1.70 15.78
CA MET A 385 -13.82 0.57 15.60
C MET A 385 -13.94 -0.43 16.75
N GLN A 386 -13.88 0.06 18.00
CA GLN A 386 -14.02 -0.79 19.19
C GLN A 386 -15.35 -1.53 19.23
N LYS A 387 -16.46 -0.80 18.98
CA LYS A 387 -17.79 -1.40 18.95
C LYS A 387 -17.88 -2.49 17.89
N ALA A 388 -17.50 -2.18 16.65
CA ALA A 388 -17.58 -3.13 15.55
C ALA A 388 -16.72 -4.38 15.77
N ASN A 389 -15.52 -4.23 16.33
CA ASN A 389 -14.66 -5.38 16.62
C ASN A 389 -15.22 -6.28 17.73
N SER A 390 -15.90 -5.70 18.73
CA SER A 390 -16.56 -6.49 19.79
C SER A 390 -17.82 -7.22 19.32
N GLU A 391 -18.46 -6.73 18.26
CA GLU A 391 -19.72 -7.25 17.72
C GLU A 391 -19.52 -8.02 16.39
N ARG A 392 -18.26 -8.17 15.92
CA ARG A 392 -17.97 -8.73 14.59
C ARG A 392 -18.40 -10.20 14.54
N PRO A 393 -19.22 -10.60 13.56
CA PRO A 393 -19.62 -12.00 13.44
C PRO A 393 -18.43 -12.87 13.07
N VAL A 394 -18.37 -14.05 13.68
CA VAL A 394 -17.39 -15.08 13.33
C VAL A 394 -17.84 -15.76 12.04
N TRP A 395 -16.99 -15.76 11.01
CA TRP A 395 -17.23 -16.50 9.79
C TRP A 395 -16.84 -17.97 9.99
N ILE A 396 -17.82 -18.84 9.78
CA ILE A 396 -17.70 -20.31 9.92
C ILE A 396 -17.68 -21.01 8.55
N GLY A 397 -17.60 -20.26 7.45
CA GLY A 397 -17.67 -20.80 6.09
C GLY A 397 -19.07 -20.79 5.47
N GLY A 398 -19.14 -20.83 4.15
CA GLY A 398 -20.37 -21.18 3.43
C GLY A 398 -20.62 -22.69 3.48
N SER A 399 -21.83 -23.14 3.85
CA SER A 399 -22.21 -24.53 3.60
C SER A 399 -22.38 -24.74 2.09
N GLU A 400 -22.02 -25.91 1.55
CA GLU A 400 -22.29 -26.25 0.14
C GLU A 400 -23.79 -26.09 -0.25
N SER A 401 -24.69 -26.07 0.75
CA SER A 401 -26.12 -25.86 0.59
C SER A 401 -26.58 -24.39 0.59
N SER A 402 -25.71 -23.43 0.90
CA SER A 402 -26.05 -22.02 1.07
C SER A 402 -25.60 -21.16 -0.11
N LYS A 403 -26.25 -21.36 -1.26
CA LYS A 403 -26.13 -20.41 -2.37
C LYS A 403 -26.80 -19.09 -1.96
N TYR A 404 -25.96 -18.09 -1.68
CA TYR A 404 -26.26 -16.65 -1.65
C TYR A 404 -27.51 -16.24 -0.87
N LYS A 405 -27.40 -16.17 0.45
CA LYS A 405 -28.16 -15.17 1.21
C LYS A 405 -27.14 -14.28 1.91
N ALA A 406 -27.29 -12.97 1.82
CA ALA A 406 -26.47 -12.02 2.57
C ALA A 406 -27.11 -11.79 3.94
N MET A 407 -26.32 -11.79 5.01
CA MET A 407 -26.73 -11.17 6.27
C MET A 407 -26.26 -9.70 6.23
N ILE A 408 -27.20 -8.79 6.45
CA ILE A 408 -26.98 -7.34 6.61
C ILE A 408 -26.58 -7.07 8.06
#